data_AF-A0A3A8ZXU1-F1
#
_entry.id   AF-A0A3A8ZXU1-F1
#
_cell.length_a   1.000
_cell.length_b   1.000
_cell.length_c   1.000
_cell.angle_alpha   90.00
_cell.angle_beta   90.00
_cell.angle_gamma   90.00
#
_symmetry.space_group_name_H-M   'P 1'
#
loop_
_entity.id
_entity.type
_entity.pdbx_description
1 polymer ?
#
loop_
_entity_poly.entity_id
_entity_poly.type
_entity_poly.pdbx_seq_one_letter_code
_entity_poly.pdbx_strand_id
1 'polypeptide(L)'
;MIGTEFINGQGLGNQLFCYVTARAVALENGYEFGTAGQERFAVNIHSDRGMYFMDVDLGHVITEEEKKKFRVYHDVEDRLFIGNSRHDLTHGCYVAGADPKIHQVEDNTLIYGNMQDESYFIKYLPQVKQWLRVKPEYDSYEYSRENLCVINMRGGEYTGSPELLINRKYWLHGMEEMKKIRPDMEFVIITDDVETAQKMLPGIEAHHFDIGKDYVTLKNAYYLLLSNSSFACLPAHTSETLQFAIAPKYWARHNVSDGYWASEQNIYSLFHYMDRKGRMFTAKECREELQRYKKTSAKYKKLNVRPQGARLTMLRAHAWYVYKKAYVCKIARGVERRLKRVLHVQN
;
A
#
# COMPACT_ATOMS: atom_id res chain seq x y z
N MET A 1 -8.93 -26.24 11.45
CA MET A 1 -8.06 -25.05 11.40
C MET A 1 -8.11 -24.29 10.06
N ILE A 2 -8.11 -22.96 10.09
CA ILE A 2 -7.79 -22.07 8.96
C ILE A 2 -6.39 -21.49 9.17
N GLY A 3 -5.61 -21.34 8.10
CA GLY A 3 -4.31 -20.69 8.19
C GLY A 3 -3.85 -19.95 6.95
N THR A 4 -2.69 -19.33 7.06
CA THR A 4 -1.94 -18.69 5.97
C THR A 4 -0.46 -18.99 6.14
N GLU A 5 0.34 -18.74 5.11
CA GLU A 5 1.79 -18.88 5.16
C GLU A 5 2.49 -17.53 4.97
N PHE A 6 3.51 -17.24 5.78
CA PHE A 6 4.43 -16.15 5.50
C PHE A 6 5.48 -16.61 4.50
N ILE A 7 5.68 -15.85 3.43
CA ILE A 7 6.59 -16.21 2.34
C ILE A 7 7.67 -15.13 2.14
N ASN A 8 8.81 -15.56 1.59
CA ASN A 8 9.95 -14.67 1.33
C ASN A 8 9.56 -13.53 0.36
N GLY A 9 10.04 -12.33 0.65
CA GLY A 9 9.79 -11.13 -0.16
C GLY A 9 8.50 -10.38 0.16
N GLN A 10 7.69 -10.85 1.12
CA GLN A 10 6.57 -10.05 1.64
C GLN A 10 7.07 -8.97 2.61
N GLY A 11 6.75 -7.71 2.32
CA GLY A 11 6.89 -6.63 3.30
C GLY A 11 5.90 -6.80 4.46
N LEU A 12 6.19 -6.20 5.62
CA LEU A 12 5.39 -6.37 6.83
C LEU A 12 3.90 -6.05 6.60
N GLY A 13 3.58 -4.99 5.87
CA GLY A 13 2.17 -4.65 5.56
C GLY A 13 1.41 -5.80 4.89
N ASN A 14 2.03 -6.50 3.94
CA ASN A 14 1.41 -7.64 3.26
C ASN A 14 1.27 -8.85 4.21
N GLN A 15 2.29 -9.12 5.02
CA GLN A 15 2.24 -10.20 6.03
C GLN A 15 1.10 -9.98 7.03
N LEU A 16 0.95 -8.75 7.52
CA LEU A 16 -0.12 -8.40 8.44
C LEU A 16 -1.51 -8.51 7.79
N PHE A 17 -1.66 -8.20 6.50
CA PHE A 17 -2.92 -8.45 5.78
C PHE A 17 -3.25 -9.93 5.65
N CYS A 18 -2.29 -10.77 5.25
CA CYS A 18 -2.50 -12.22 5.21
C CYS A 18 -2.91 -12.75 6.59
N TYR A 19 -2.21 -12.31 7.63
CA TYR A 19 -2.49 -12.67 9.02
C TYR A 19 -3.90 -12.23 9.47
N VAL A 20 -4.23 -10.95 9.34
CA VAL A 20 -5.52 -10.38 9.78
C VAL A 20 -6.68 -11.03 9.04
N THR A 21 -6.57 -11.20 7.72
CA THR A 21 -7.62 -11.79 6.90
C THR A 21 -7.83 -13.27 7.27
N ALA A 22 -6.78 -14.08 7.34
CA ALA A 22 -6.92 -15.49 7.71
C ALA A 22 -7.46 -15.66 9.14
N ARG A 23 -7.00 -14.82 10.09
CA ARG A 23 -7.49 -14.85 11.47
C ARG A 23 -8.94 -14.39 11.59
N ALA A 24 -9.36 -13.39 10.82
CA ALA A 24 -10.75 -12.96 10.75
C ALA A 24 -11.67 -14.04 10.18
N VAL A 25 -11.24 -14.73 9.12
CA VAL A 25 -12.00 -15.85 8.52
C VAL A 25 -12.10 -17.05 9.48
N ALA A 26 -11.03 -17.36 10.21
CA ALA A 26 -11.04 -18.39 11.25
C ALA A 26 -12.05 -18.05 12.35
N LEU A 27 -12.01 -16.82 12.85
CA LEU A 27 -12.94 -16.31 13.86
C LEU A 27 -14.39 -16.32 13.37
N GLU A 28 -14.63 -15.91 12.12
CA GLU A 28 -15.97 -15.87 11.52
C GLU A 28 -16.63 -17.25 11.47
N ASN A 29 -15.84 -18.28 11.13
CA ASN A 29 -16.34 -19.64 10.96
C ASN A 29 -16.23 -20.50 12.23
N GLY A 30 -15.70 -19.96 13.33
CA GLY A 30 -15.52 -20.70 14.58
C GLY A 30 -14.44 -21.78 14.51
N TYR A 31 -13.45 -21.62 13.63
CA TYR A 31 -12.34 -22.55 13.44
C TYR A 31 -11.09 -22.12 14.20
N GLU A 32 -10.21 -23.08 14.50
CA GLU A 32 -8.87 -22.80 15.01
C GLU A 32 -8.04 -22.03 13.97
N PHE A 33 -7.14 -21.16 14.43
CA PHE A 33 -6.24 -20.38 13.58
C PHE A 33 -4.79 -20.85 13.71
N GLY A 34 -4.06 -20.88 12.59
CA GLY A 34 -2.63 -21.17 12.57
C GLY A 34 -1.90 -20.51 11.41
N THR A 35 -0.57 -20.51 11.46
CA THR A 35 0.29 -19.99 10.41
C THR A 35 1.48 -20.90 10.13
N ALA A 36 1.86 -20.98 8.86
CA ALA A 36 3.09 -21.61 8.39
C ALA A 36 4.18 -20.56 8.13
N GLY A 37 5.45 -20.95 8.20
CA GLY A 37 6.58 -20.06 7.92
C GLY A 37 6.78 -18.95 8.96
N GLN A 38 6.44 -19.20 10.23
CA GLN A 38 6.51 -18.20 11.30
C GLN A 38 7.91 -17.58 11.47
N GLU A 39 8.97 -18.31 11.10
CA GLU A 39 10.35 -17.82 11.09
C GLU A 39 10.60 -16.66 10.11
N ARG A 40 9.70 -16.43 9.15
CA ARG A 40 9.78 -15.35 8.15
C ARG A 40 8.95 -14.13 8.55
N PHE A 41 8.17 -14.23 9.62
CA PHE A 41 7.28 -13.15 10.05
C PHE A 41 8.08 -11.95 10.55
N ALA A 42 7.82 -10.78 9.99
CA ALA A 42 8.54 -9.53 10.22
C ALA A 42 10.06 -9.59 9.99
N VAL A 43 10.54 -10.62 9.32
CA VAL A 43 11.91 -10.69 8.79
C VAL A 43 11.83 -10.16 7.35
N ASN A 44 12.34 -8.95 7.12
CA ASN A 44 12.39 -8.40 5.77
C ASN A 44 13.76 -7.77 5.48
N ILE A 45 14.02 -7.45 4.22
CA ILE A 45 15.29 -6.87 3.75
C ILE A 45 15.64 -5.51 4.39
N HIS A 46 14.72 -4.91 5.13
CA HIS A 46 14.85 -3.61 5.80
C HIS A 46 14.81 -3.68 7.33
N SER A 47 14.64 -4.86 7.96
CA SER A 47 14.61 -4.99 9.42
C SER A 47 15.04 -6.39 9.88
N ASP A 48 16.02 -6.41 10.79
CA ASP A 48 16.54 -7.58 11.50
C ASP A 48 15.95 -7.72 12.92
N ARG A 49 15.13 -6.76 13.37
CA ARG A 49 14.58 -6.73 14.75
C ARG A 49 13.17 -7.29 14.89
N GLY A 50 12.48 -7.61 13.78
CA GLY A 50 11.17 -8.30 13.81
C GLY A 50 10.03 -7.51 14.46
N MET A 51 9.03 -8.23 15.00
CA MET A 51 7.86 -7.68 15.71
C MET A 51 8.12 -7.38 17.20
N TYR A 52 9.27 -6.83 17.58
CA TYR A 52 9.57 -6.57 19.00
C TYR A 52 8.51 -5.69 19.71
N PHE A 53 7.82 -4.83 18.95
CA PHE A 53 6.85 -3.84 19.42
C PHE A 53 5.40 -4.35 19.57
N MET A 54 5.12 -5.61 19.23
CA MET A 54 3.80 -6.24 19.41
C MET A 54 3.95 -7.71 19.83
N ASP A 55 3.05 -8.19 20.69
CA ASP A 55 2.92 -9.63 20.95
C ASP A 55 1.87 -10.23 20.00
N VAL A 56 2.29 -10.49 18.76
CA VAL A 56 1.40 -11.07 17.75
C VAL A 56 1.27 -12.56 17.98
N ASP A 57 0.09 -13.00 18.40
CA ASP A 57 -0.29 -14.41 18.45
C ASP A 57 -0.48 -14.95 17.03
N LEU A 58 0.47 -15.77 16.58
CA LEU A 58 0.53 -16.38 15.25
C LEU A 58 -0.30 -17.67 15.13
N GLY A 59 -1.02 -18.06 16.19
CA GLY A 59 -1.80 -19.29 16.24
C GLY A 59 -0.94 -20.54 16.21
N HIS A 60 -1.56 -21.67 15.85
CA HIS A 60 -0.86 -22.95 15.70
C HIS A 60 0.27 -22.88 14.67
N VAL A 61 1.41 -23.48 15.00
CA VAL A 61 2.56 -23.59 14.08
C VAL A 61 2.26 -24.71 13.09
N ILE A 62 1.89 -24.35 11.86
CA ILE A 62 1.62 -25.33 10.80
C ILE A 62 2.95 -25.76 10.18
N THR A 63 3.37 -26.99 10.43
CA THR A 63 4.58 -27.60 9.89
C THR A 63 4.45 -27.93 8.40
N GLU A 64 5.57 -28.11 7.70
CA GLU A 64 5.57 -28.52 6.29
C GLU A 64 4.87 -29.88 6.05
N GLU A 65 4.88 -30.78 7.03
CA GLU A 65 4.16 -32.06 6.93
C GLU A 65 2.65 -31.92 7.17
N GLU A 66 2.23 -31.03 8.09
CA GLU A 66 0.82 -30.71 8.27
C GLU A 66 0.25 -30.00 7.05
N LYS A 67 0.98 -29.03 6.50
CA LYS A 67 0.61 -28.25 5.32
C LYS A 67 0.16 -29.13 4.14
N LYS A 68 0.78 -30.28 3.93
CA LYS A 68 0.40 -31.26 2.87
C LYS A 68 -1.03 -31.81 3.03
N LYS A 69 -1.61 -31.72 4.23
CA LYS A 69 -2.95 -32.21 4.56
C LYS A 69 -4.02 -31.12 4.46
N PHE A 70 -3.62 -29.84 4.35
CA PHE A 70 -4.54 -28.73 4.21
C PHE A 70 -5.05 -28.64 2.77
N ARG A 71 -6.31 -28.22 2.63
CA ARG A 71 -6.82 -27.69 1.37
C ARG A 71 -6.16 -26.33 1.12
N VAL A 72 -6.12 -25.91 -0.14
CA VAL A 72 -5.59 -24.59 -0.51
C VAL A 72 -6.69 -23.78 -1.16
N TYR A 73 -6.93 -22.60 -0.60
CA TYR A 73 -7.77 -21.57 -1.19
C TYR A 73 -6.90 -20.43 -1.68
N HIS A 74 -7.07 -20.05 -2.94
CA HIS A 74 -6.45 -18.85 -3.51
C HIS A 74 -7.50 -17.76 -3.65
N ASP A 75 -7.25 -16.62 -3.01
CA ASP A 75 -7.97 -15.37 -3.27
C ASP A 75 -7.86 -15.03 -4.76
N VAL A 76 -8.87 -14.31 -5.25
CA VAL A 76 -9.00 -14.04 -6.69
C VAL A 76 -7.77 -13.29 -7.22
N GLU A 77 -7.31 -13.74 -8.39
CA GLU A 77 -6.17 -13.16 -9.08
C GLU A 77 -6.55 -12.76 -10.50
N ASP A 78 -6.76 -11.46 -10.69
CA ASP A 78 -6.99 -10.85 -11.99
C ASP A 78 -5.82 -9.95 -12.39
N ARG A 79 -5.39 -10.09 -13.64
CA ARG A 79 -4.20 -9.46 -14.21
C ARG A 79 -4.54 -8.67 -15.46
N LEU A 80 -4.13 -7.39 -15.48
CA LEU A 80 -4.10 -6.57 -16.70
C LEU A 80 -2.67 -6.45 -17.23
N PHE A 81 -2.45 -7.01 -18.43
CA PHE A 81 -1.18 -6.87 -19.14
C PHE A 81 -1.16 -5.57 -19.95
N ILE A 82 -0.48 -4.55 -19.42
CA ILE A 82 -0.51 -3.17 -19.93
C ILE A 82 0.90 -2.60 -20.09
N GLY A 83 1.05 -1.70 -21.05
CA GLY A 83 2.33 -1.10 -21.43
C GLY A 83 2.80 0.03 -20.51
N ASN A 84 2.48 0.00 -19.22
CA ASN A 84 2.90 1.05 -18.28
C ASN A 84 4.29 0.79 -17.72
N SER A 85 4.69 -0.48 -17.62
CA SER A 85 6.04 -0.88 -17.27
C SER A 85 6.39 -2.25 -17.85
N ARG A 86 7.68 -2.61 -17.80
CA ARG A 86 8.13 -3.97 -18.15
C ARG A 86 7.52 -5.00 -17.20
N HIS A 87 7.37 -4.64 -15.92
CA HIS A 87 6.75 -5.50 -14.91
C HIS A 87 5.30 -5.83 -15.28
N ASP A 88 4.48 -4.82 -15.60
CA ASP A 88 3.07 -5.03 -15.97
C ASP A 88 2.90 -5.83 -17.27
N LEU A 89 3.86 -5.76 -18.19
CA LEU A 89 3.84 -6.58 -19.40
C LEU A 89 4.23 -8.04 -19.14
N THR A 90 5.09 -8.28 -18.15
CA THR A 90 5.64 -9.61 -17.86
C THR A 90 4.73 -10.39 -16.91
N HIS A 91 4.31 -9.75 -15.83
CA HIS A 91 3.56 -10.37 -14.72
C HIS A 91 2.08 -9.95 -14.70
N GLY A 92 1.72 -8.88 -15.41
CA GLY A 92 0.39 -8.29 -15.31
C GLY A 92 0.23 -7.43 -14.06
N CYS A 93 -0.41 -6.28 -14.22
CA CYS A 93 -0.84 -5.47 -13.08
C CYS A 93 -1.96 -6.24 -12.35
N TYR A 94 -1.80 -6.47 -11.05
CA TYR A 94 -2.86 -7.04 -10.22
C TYR A 94 -4.03 -6.06 -10.14
N VAL A 95 -5.23 -6.50 -10.49
CA VAL A 95 -6.45 -5.68 -10.51
C VAL A 95 -7.66 -6.40 -9.92
N ALA A 96 -7.43 -7.47 -9.16
CA ALA A 96 -8.52 -8.20 -8.55
C ALA A 96 -9.19 -7.38 -7.44
N GLY A 97 -10.48 -7.65 -7.24
CA GLY A 97 -11.27 -7.15 -6.11
C GLY A 97 -11.46 -8.20 -5.03
N ALA A 98 -12.43 -7.97 -4.16
CA ALA A 98 -12.81 -8.94 -3.14
C ALA A 98 -13.39 -10.22 -3.77
N ASP A 99 -12.99 -11.39 -3.28
CA ASP A 99 -13.67 -12.66 -3.46
C ASP A 99 -14.50 -12.98 -2.20
N PRO A 100 -15.84 -12.84 -2.25
CA PRO A 100 -16.69 -13.09 -1.10
C PRO A 100 -16.67 -14.57 -0.64
N LYS A 101 -16.15 -15.50 -1.46
CA LYS A 101 -16.04 -16.92 -1.08
C LYS A 101 -15.00 -17.16 0.00
N ILE A 102 -14.09 -16.22 0.24
CA ILE A 102 -13.07 -16.33 1.30
C ILE A 102 -13.71 -16.50 2.68
N HIS A 103 -14.93 -15.99 2.88
CA HIS A 103 -15.69 -16.11 4.12
C HIS A 103 -16.30 -17.50 4.33
N GLN A 104 -16.41 -18.30 3.28
CA GLN A 104 -17.10 -19.61 3.27
C GLN A 104 -16.12 -20.78 3.12
N VAL A 105 -14.83 -20.54 3.31
CA VAL A 105 -13.81 -21.59 3.24
C VAL A 105 -14.08 -22.65 4.31
N GLU A 106 -13.95 -23.90 3.92
CA GLU A 106 -14.13 -25.04 4.83
C GLU A 106 -12.96 -25.15 5.81
N ASP A 107 -13.18 -25.87 6.90
CA ASP A 107 -12.13 -26.17 7.84
C ASP A 107 -10.95 -26.93 7.19
N ASN A 108 -9.78 -26.85 7.81
CA ASN A 108 -8.53 -27.44 7.30
C ASN A 108 -8.09 -26.85 5.95
N THR A 109 -8.12 -25.51 5.84
CA THR A 109 -7.77 -24.75 4.62
C THR A 109 -6.69 -23.70 4.88
N LEU A 110 -5.67 -23.67 4.01
CA LEU A 110 -4.71 -22.58 3.91
C LEU A 110 -5.17 -21.57 2.85
N ILE A 111 -5.23 -20.31 3.25
CA ILE A 111 -5.64 -19.19 2.41
C ILE A 111 -4.38 -18.47 1.92
N TYR A 112 -4.33 -18.21 0.62
CA TYR A 112 -3.25 -17.49 -0.04
C TYR A 112 -3.80 -16.40 -0.94
N GLY A 113 -3.04 -15.32 -1.13
CA GLY A 113 -3.34 -14.30 -2.13
C GLY A 113 -2.91 -12.91 -1.69
N ASN A 114 -3.54 -11.89 -2.26
CA ASN A 114 -3.29 -10.51 -1.86
C ASN A 114 -3.95 -10.22 -0.51
N MET A 115 -5.21 -10.63 -0.31
CA MET A 115 -5.90 -10.65 0.99
C MET A 115 -5.95 -9.27 1.69
N GLN A 116 -6.01 -8.17 0.92
CA GLN A 116 -5.95 -6.81 1.47
C GLN A 116 -7.31 -6.09 1.47
N ASP A 117 -8.39 -6.73 1.02
CA ASP A 117 -9.69 -6.08 0.99
C ASP A 117 -10.24 -5.88 2.40
N GLU A 118 -10.74 -4.68 2.69
CA GLU A 118 -11.32 -4.40 4.02
C GLU A 118 -12.52 -5.28 4.35
N SER A 119 -13.31 -5.71 3.36
CA SER A 119 -14.50 -6.53 3.60
C SER A 119 -14.16 -7.85 4.29
N TYR A 120 -12.92 -8.32 4.15
CA TYR A 120 -12.46 -9.56 4.75
C TYR A 120 -12.32 -9.50 6.27
N PHE A 121 -12.09 -8.32 6.85
CA PHE A 121 -11.78 -8.20 8.29
C PHE A 121 -12.49 -7.05 9.01
N ILE A 122 -13.10 -6.10 8.30
CA ILE A 122 -13.60 -4.85 8.90
C ILE A 122 -14.67 -5.09 9.98
N LYS A 123 -15.49 -6.13 9.84
CA LYS A 123 -16.47 -6.57 10.85
C LYS A 123 -15.82 -6.96 12.18
N TYR A 124 -14.56 -7.37 12.14
CA TYR A 124 -13.75 -7.82 13.26
C TYR A 124 -12.70 -6.77 13.67
N LEU A 125 -12.86 -5.50 13.28
CA LEU A 125 -11.91 -4.44 13.58
C LEU A 125 -11.58 -4.32 15.10
N PRO A 126 -12.53 -4.47 16.04
CA PRO A 126 -12.19 -4.49 17.47
C PRO A 126 -11.20 -5.59 17.85
N GLN A 127 -11.33 -6.79 17.27
CA GLN A 127 -10.41 -7.90 17.47
C GLN A 127 -9.07 -7.63 16.78
N VAL A 128 -9.09 -7.06 15.57
CA VAL A 128 -7.87 -6.67 14.85
C VAL A 128 -7.05 -5.65 15.66
N LYS A 129 -7.70 -4.68 16.31
CA LYS A 129 -7.04 -3.74 17.24
C LYS A 129 -6.35 -4.45 18.40
N GLN A 130 -6.95 -5.51 18.93
CA GLN A 130 -6.35 -6.32 19.99
C GLN A 130 -5.21 -7.21 19.46
N TRP A 131 -5.35 -7.82 18.29
CA TRP A 131 -4.32 -8.69 17.68
C TRP A 131 -3.06 -7.93 17.30
N LEU A 132 -3.21 -6.68 16.87
CA LEU A 132 -2.12 -5.79 16.46
C LEU A 132 -1.82 -4.72 17.52
N ARG A 133 -2.09 -5.02 18.80
CA ARG A 133 -1.87 -4.08 19.88
C ARG A 133 -0.38 -3.85 20.09
N VAL A 134 0.02 -2.59 20.00
CA VAL A 134 1.38 -2.14 20.34
C VAL A 134 1.57 -2.26 21.85
N LYS A 135 2.72 -2.77 22.29
CA LYS A 135 3.04 -2.84 23.72
C LYS A 135 3.18 -1.43 24.30
N PRO A 136 2.70 -1.16 25.53
CA PRO A 136 2.72 0.17 26.11
C PRO A 136 4.08 0.87 26.08
N GLU A 137 5.17 0.13 26.27
CA GLU A 137 6.55 0.64 26.26
C GLU A 137 7.08 1.06 24.88
N TYR A 138 6.41 0.64 23.79
CA TYR A 138 6.73 1.05 22.42
C TYR A 138 5.69 1.98 21.81
N ASP A 139 4.52 2.16 22.46
CA ASP A 139 3.51 3.12 22.00
C ASP A 139 4.01 4.55 22.27
N SER A 140 3.79 5.44 21.31
CA SER A 140 4.34 6.79 21.35
C SER A 140 3.41 7.78 20.65
N TYR A 141 3.25 8.94 21.28
CA TYR A 141 2.46 10.06 20.80
C TYR A 141 3.34 11.25 20.37
N GLU A 142 4.65 11.03 20.16
CA GLU A 142 5.63 12.07 19.77
C GLU A 142 5.18 12.91 18.56
N TYR A 143 4.60 12.26 17.54
CA TYR A 143 4.07 12.91 16.33
C TYR A 143 2.53 12.93 16.30
N SER A 144 1.89 12.80 17.46
CA SER A 144 0.43 12.81 17.59
C SER A 144 -0.04 14.19 18.04
N ARG A 145 -0.08 15.15 17.10
CA ARG A 145 -0.60 16.51 17.34
C ARG A 145 -1.79 16.78 16.44
N GLU A 146 -2.76 17.52 16.97
CA GLU A 146 -3.97 17.83 16.20
C GLU A 146 -3.69 18.69 14.97
N ASN A 147 -2.64 19.50 14.93
CA ASN A 147 -2.27 20.32 13.77
C ASN A 147 -1.15 19.69 12.93
N LEU A 148 -0.82 18.41 13.13
CA LEU A 148 0.25 17.73 12.40
C LEU A 148 -0.30 16.67 11.44
N CYS A 149 0.10 16.78 10.17
CA CYS A 149 -0.11 15.75 9.17
C CYS A 149 1.18 14.94 8.96
N VAL A 150 1.09 13.64 9.20
CA VAL A 150 2.17 12.71 8.90
C VAL A 150 2.06 12.28 7.43
N ILE A 151 3.11 12.57 6.66
CA ILE A 151 3.26 12.14 5.27
C ILE A 151 3.98 10.79 5.26
N ASN A 152 3.27 9.71 4.94
CA ASN A 152 3.89 8.41 4.70
C ASN A 152 4.40 8.35 3.26
N MET A 153 5.66 8.70 3.04
CA MET A 153 6.26 8.61 1.71
C MET A 153 6.96 7.26 1.54
N ARG A 154 6.77 6.62 0.38
CA ARG A 154 7.49 5.42 0.00
C ARG A 154 8.46 5.77 -1.13
N GLY A 155 9.75 5.69 -0.82
CA GLY A 155 10.85 5.84 -1.78
C GLY A 155 11.49 4.48 -2.02
N GLY A 156 12.77 4.35 -1.70
CA GLY A 156 13.49 3.09 -1.72
C GLY A 156 13.42 2.41 -3.09
N GLU A 157 12.90 1.18 -3.10
CA GLU A 157 12.74 0.38 -4.33
C GLU A 157 11.80 1.05 -5.36
N TYR A 158 10.93 1.97 -4.95
CA TYR A 158 10.00 2.65 -5.86
C TYR A 158 10.73 3.65 -6.75
N THR A 159 11.89 4.16 -6.33
CA THR A 159 12.61 5.24 -7.03
C THR A 159 13.03 4.92 -8.47
N GLY A 160 13.12 3.63 -8.81
CA GLY A 160 13.39 3.12 -10.15
C GLY A 160 12.15 2.92 -11.03
N SER A 161 10.95 3.05 -10.48
CA SER A 161 9.68 2.65 -11.11
C SER A 161 8.73 3.85 -11.20
N PRO A 162 8.75 4.63 -12.30
CA PRO A 162 7.99 5.88 -12.43
C PRO A 162 6.47 5.68 -12.47
N GLU A 163 5.99 4.49 -12.81
CA GLU A 163 4.58 4.12 -12.69
C GLU A 163 4.12 3.96 -11.23
N LEU A 164 5.07 3.70 -10.32
CA LEU A 164 4.84 3.36 -8.91
C LEU A 164 5.23 4.50 -7.96
N LEU A 165 6.37 5.16 -8.16
CA LEU A 165 6.83 6.28 -7.34
C LEU A 165 5.93 7.50 -7.48
N ILE A 166 5.17 7.82 -6.44
CA ILE A 166 4.22 8.93 -6.46
C ILE A 166 4.91 10.26 -6.75
N ASN A 167 4.37 11.01 -7.71
CA ASN A 167 4.95 12.26 -8.15
C ASN A 167 4.78 13.39 -7.13
N ARG A 168 5.75 14.31 -7.09
CA ARG A 168 5.74 15.55 -6.27
C ARG A 168 4.40 16.30 -6.25
N LYS A 169 3.70 16.37 -7.39
CA LYS A 169 2.42 17.08 -7.49
C LYS A 169 1.34 16.51 -6.57
N TYR A 170 1.29 15.19 -6.38
CA TYR A 170 0.35 14.56 -5.46
C TYR A 170 0.59 15.08 -4.05
N TRP A 171 1.85 15.06 -3.58
CA TRP A 171 2.17 15.50 -2.23
C TRP A 171 1.80 16.97 -1.99
N LEU A 172 2.12 17.86 -2.95
CA LEU A 172 1.78 19.28 -2.83
C LEU A 172 0.27 19.53 -2.77
N HIS A 173 -0.50 18.93 -3.69
CA HIS A 173 -1.96 19.06 -3.65
C HIS A 173 -2.52 18.48 -2.35
N GLY A 174 -1.97 17.37 -1.86
CA GLY A 174 -2.40 16.75 -0.60
C GLY A 174 -2.16 17.67 0.61
N MET A 175 -1.00 18.33 0.64
CA MET A 175 -0.71 19.34 1.67
C MET A 175 -1.67 20.53 1.57
N GLU A 176 -2.02 20.98 0.35
CA GLU A 176 -3.02 22.03 0.14
C GLU A 176 -4.41 21.60 0.64
N GLU A 177 -4.85 20.37 0.36
CA GLU A 177 -6.12 19.84 0.88
C GLU A 177 -6.12 19.73 2.41
N MET A 178 -5.03 19.26 3.02
CA MET A 178 -4.91 19.21 4.49
C MET A 178 -4.98 20.61 5.11
N LYS A 179 -4.38 21.62 4.45
CA LYS A 179 -4.47 23.02 4.90
C LYS A 179 -5.86 23.64 4.78
N LYS A 180 -6.73 23.12 3.91
CA LYS A 180 -8.14 23.53 3.86
C LYS A 180 -8.93 23.03 5.07
N ILE A 181 -8.56 21.87 5.61
CA ILE A 181 -9.14 21.34 6.85
C ILE A 181 -8.67 22.17 8.05
N ARG A 182 -7.38 22.54 8.06
CA ARG A 182 -6.67 23.18 9.18
C ARG A 182 -5.64 24.18 8.64
N PRO A 183 -5.89 25.50 8.70
CA PRO A 183 -4.98 26.50 8.12
C PRO A 183 -3.56 26.50 8.71
N ASP A 184 -3.41 26.12 9.98
CA ASP A 184 -2.14 26.00 10.71
C ASP A 184 -1.50 24.60 10.60
N MET A 185 -1.91 23.77 9.62
CA MET A 185 -1.38 22.42 9.44
C MET A 185 0.13 22.40 9.19
N GLU A 186 0.84 21.65 10.02
CA GLU A 186 2.24 21.28 9.90
C GLU A 186 2.40 19.90 9.26
N PHE A 187 3.60 19.61 8.75
CA PHE A 187 3.89 18.37 8.05
C PHE A 187 5.22 17.78 8.49
N VAL A 188 5.24 16.46 8.66
CA VAL A 188 6.45 15.65 8.85
C VAL A 188 6.40 14.46 7.92
N ILE A 189 7.54 14.02 7.38
CA ILE A 189 7.62 12.87 6.49
C ILE A 189 8.21 11.68 7.23
N ILE A 190 7.51 10.55 7.18
CA ILE A 190 8.02 9.24 7.60
C ILE A 190 8.21 8.41 6.34
N THR A 191 9.45 7.96 6.12
CA THR A 191 9.87 7.37 4.85
C THR A 191 10.98 6.33 5.05
N ASP A 192 11.06 5.37 4.13
CA ASP A 192 12.21 4.47 4.00
C ASP A 192 13.39 5.12 3.24
N ASP A 193 13.19 6.31 2.69
CA ASP A 193 14.17 7.01 1.87
C ASP A 193 14.09 8.54 2.10
N VAL A 194 14.85 9.00 3.08
CA VAL A 194 14.95 10.42 3.47
C VAL A 194 15.51 11.27 2.33
N GLU A 195 16.47 10.74 1.58
CA GLU A 195 17.12 11.49 0.49
C GLU A 195 16.12 11.81 -0.64
N THR A 196 15.33 10.82 -1.05
CA THR A 196 14.26 11.03 -2.04
C THR A 196 13.18 11.95 -1.50
N ALA A 197 12.78 11.81 -0.23
CA ALA A 197 11.79 12.69 0.39
C ALA A 197 12.23 14.16 0.36
N GLN A 198 13.46 14.45 0.78
CA GLN A 198 14.03 15.82 0.75
C GLN A 198 14.15 16.38 -0.67
N LYS A 199 14.37 15.53 -1.69
CA LYS A 199 14.34 15.94 -3.10
C LYS A 199 12.93 16.24 -3.60
N MET A 200 11.92 15.52 -3.10
CA MET A 200 10.52 15.71 -3.49
C MET A 200 9.89 16.92 -2.81
N LEU A 201 10.10 17.05 -1.50
CA LEU A 201 9.50 18.06 -0.63
C LEU A 201 10.60 18.75 0.21
N PRO A 202 11.45 19.58 -0.44
CA PRO A 202 12.51 20.28 0.28
C PRO A 202 11.90 21.23 1.34
N GLY A 203 12.50 21.23 2.54
CA GLY A 203 12.07 22.07 3.66
C GLY A 203 11.05 21.42 4.60
N ILE A 204 10.57 20.22 4.30
CA ILE A 204 9.76 19.42 5.23
C ILE A 204 10.69 18.44 5.94
N GLU A 205 10.56 18.36 7.27
CA GLU A 205 11.30 17.42 8.09
C GLU A 205 10.98 15.98 7.68
N ALA A 206 12.01 15.14 7.55
CA ALA A 206 11.88 13.77 7.07
C ALA A 206 12.72 12.82 7.93
N HIS A 207 12.08 11.75 8.41
CA HIS A 207 12.69 10.73 9.24
C HIS A 207 12.56 9.34 8.62
N HIS A 208 13.57 8.52 8.91
CA HIS A 208 13.52 7.07 8.81
C HIS A 208 13.96 6.55 10.18
N PHE A 209 13.04 5.95 10.93
CA PHE A 209 13.35 5.38 12.23
C PHE A 209 13.60 3.87 12.08
N ASP A 210 12.95 3.06 12.90
CA ASP A 210 12.80 1.63 12.72
C ASP A 210 11.34 1.30 12.44
N ILE A 211 11.09 0.03 12.08
CA ILE A 211 9.76 -0.43 11.69
C ILE A 211 8.70 -0.22 12.77
N GLY A 212 9.07 -0.34 14.05
CA GLY A 212 8.15 -0.15 15.17
C GLY A 212 7.79 1.31 15.36
N LYS A 213 8.78 2.22 15.41
CA LYS A 213 8.53 3.66 15.55
C LYS A 213 7.81 4.23 14.33
N ASP A 214 8.12 3.77 13.12
CA ASP A 214 7.39 4.16 11.90
C ASP A 214 5.93 3.69 11.98
N TYR A 215 5.66 2.44 12.39
CA TYR A 215 4.29 1.91 12.54
C TYR A 215 3.49 2.74 13.56
N VAL A 216 4.06 2.98 14.74
CA VAL A 216 3.41 3.70 15.85
C VAL A 216 3.13 5.15 15.48
N THR A 217 4.05 5.79 14.78
CA THR A 217 3.87 7.16 14.28
C THR A 217 2.67 7.25 13.33
N LEU A 218 2.46 6.25 12.47
CA LEU A 218 1.29 6.20 11.59
C LEU A 218 0.00 5.85 12.34
N LYS A 219 0.04 4.89 13.27
CA LYS A 219 -1.10 4.48 14.11
C LYS A 219 -1.67 5.65 14.89
N ASN A 220 -0.82 6.49 15.48
CA ASN A 220 -1.23 7.57 16.38
C ASN A 220 -1.36 8.94 15.68
N ALA A 221 -1.17 9.02 14.36
CA ALA A 221 -1.33 10.27 13.63
C ALA A 221 -2.81 10.74 13.57
N TYR A 222 -3.03 12.05 13.73
CA TYR A 222 -4.35 12.67 13.53
C TYR A 222 -4.68 12.85 12.04
N TYR A 223 -3.69 13.16 11.21
CA TYR A 223 -3.86 13.34 9.77
C TYR A 223 -2.78 12.56 9.02
N LEU A 224 -3.19 11.86 7.96
CA LEU A 224 -2.30 11.03 7.15
C LEU A 224 -2.35 11.45 5.68
N LEU A 225 -1.19 11.70 5.08
CA LEU A 225 -1.02 11.80 3.63
C LEU A 225 -0.18 10.62 3.16
N LEU A 226 -0.85 9.64 2.56
CA LEU A 226 -0.33 8.30 2.36
C LEU A 226 0.31 8.10 0.99
N SER A 227 1.23 7.15 0.95
CA SER A 227 1.72 6.54 -0.29
C SER A 227 0.79 5.40 -0.73
N ASN A 228 1.17 4.73 -1.82
CA ASN A 228 0.55 3.49 -2.34
C ASN A 228 1.18 2.23 -1.71
N SER A 229 1.49 2.30 -0.41
CA SER A 229 2.07 1.20 0.36
C SER A 229 1.06 0.61 1.33
N SER A 230 0.96 -0.72 1.37
CA SER A 230 0.11 -1.44 2.33
C SER A 230 0.55 -1.25 3.79
N PHE A 231 1.80 -0.84 4.02
CA PHE A 231 2.37 -0.66 5.37
C PHE A 231 1.54 0.28 6.25
N ALA A 232 1.00 1.36 5.67
CA ALA A 232 0.24 2.35 6.43
C ALA A 232 -1.23 1.96 6.66
N CYS A 233 -1.74 0.93 5.98
CA CYS A 233 -3.16 0.64 5.98
C CYS A 233 -3.66 0.13 7.33
N LEU A 234 -3.04 -0.90 7.91
CA LEU A 234 -3.44 -1.45 9.20
C LEU A 234 -3.18 -0.49 10.39
N PRO A 235 -2.06 0.25 10.47
CA PRO A 235 -1.92 1.35 11.43
C PRO A 235 -3.09 2.33 11.37
N ALA A 236 -3.50 2.74 10.16
CA ALA A 236 -4.62 3.67 10.00
C ALA A 236 -5.97 3.06 10.42
N HIS A 237 -6.26 1.80 10.08
CA HIS A 237 -7.49 1.11 10.51
C HIS A 237 -7.54 0.91 12.03
N THR A 238 -6.40 0.63 12.65
CA THR A 238 -6.31 0.36 14.09
C THR A 238 -6.14 1.62 14.94
N SER A 239 -6.01 2.79 14.30
CA SER A 239 -5.90 4.08 14.97
C SER A 239 -7.10 4.39 15.87
N GLU A 240 -6.83 5.17 16.92
CA GLU A 240 -7.83 5.80 17.79
C GLU A 240 -7.82 7.32 17.70
N THR A 241 -6.83 7.90 16.99
CA THR A 241 -6.63 9.35 16.89
C THR A 241 -6.90 9.89 15.48
N LEU A 242 -6.85 9.04 14.46
CA LEU A 242 -6.97 9.43 13.05
C LEU A 242 -8.30 10.14 12.77
N GLN A 243 -8.19 11.36 12.24
CA GLN A 243 -9.32 12.20 11.83
C GLN A 243 -9.53 12.20 10.31
N PHE A 244 -8.43 12.23 9.53
CA PHE A 244 -8.53 12.28 8.08
C PHE A 244 -7.28 11.70 7.39
N ALA A 245 -7.51 10.91 6.34
CA ALA A 245 -6.44 10.31 5.56
C ALA A 245 -6.66 10.50 4.06
N ILE A 246 -5.61 10.93 3.35
CA ILE A 246 -5.56 11.05 1.89
C ILE A 246 -4.65 9.97 1.33
N ALA A 247 -5.16 9.20 0.37
CA ALA A 247 -4.47 8.16 -0.36
C ALA A 247 -4.45 8.45 -1.87
N PRO A 248 -3.49 7.89 -2.62
CA PRO A 248 -3.43 8.08 -4.07
C PRO A 248 -4.52 7.27 -4.77
N LYS A 249 -5.35 7.94 -5.57
CA LYS A 249 -6.33 7.28 -6.45
C LYS A 249 -5.62 6.37 -7.46
N TYR A 250 -6.22 5.21 -7.77
CA TYR A 250 -5.65 4.13 -8.60
C TYR A 250 -4.50 3.35 -7.97
N TRP A 251 -4.22 3.62 -6.70
CA TRP A 251 -3.20 2.96 -5.88
C TRP A 251 -1.84 2.91 -6.58
N ALA A 252 -1.15 1.77 -6.60
CA ALA A 252 0.17 1.52 -7.19
C ALA A 252 0.38 2.02 -8.64
N ARG A 253 -0.66 2.52 -9.32
CA ARG A 253 -0.60 3.11 -10.67
C ARG A 253 -1.17 4.52 -10.75
N HIS A 254 -1.15 5.28 -9.65
CA HIS A 254 -1.59 6.68 -9.60
C HIS A 254 -1.05 7.54 -10.74
N ASN A 255 0.20 7.34 -11.14
CA ASN A 255 0.85 8.16 -12.16
C ASN A 255 0.39 7.85 -13.60
N VAL A 256 -0.05 6.63 -13.87
CA VAL A 256 -0.19 6.10 -15.23
C VAL A 256 -1.56 5.49 -15.53
N SER A 257 -2.38 5.26 -14.50
CA SER A 257 -3.72 4.69 -14.70
C SER A 257 -4.62 5.63 -15.48
N ASP A 258 -5.37 5.08 -16.43
CA ASP A 258 -6.43 5.73 -17.17
C ASP A 258 -7.84 5.40 -16.63
N GLY A 259 -7.92 4.81 -15.44
CA GLY A 259 -9.19 4.50 -14.76
C GLY A 259 -9.23 3.11 -14.10
N TYR A 260 -8.30 2.22 -14.42
CA TYR A 260 -8.15 0.94 -13.73
C TYR A 260 -7.47 1.12 -12.36
N TRP A 261 -7.70 0.19 -11.44
CA TRP A 261 -7.06 0.18 -10.13
C TRP A 261 -6.02 -0.93 -10.05
N ALA A 262 -4.82 -0.59 -9.62
CA ALA A 262 -3.81 -1.60 -9.29
C ALA A 262 -4.11 -2.12 -7.89
N SER A 263 -4.81 -3.26 -7.85
CA SER A 263 -5.60 -3.78 -6.73
C SER A 263 -6.89 -2.99 -6.49
N GLU A 264 -8.04 -3.59 -6.80
CA GLU A 264 -9.35 -3.02 -6.42
C GLU A 264 -9.57 -3.17 -4.90
N GLN A 265 -8.90 -4.14 -4.27
CA GLN A 265 -8.93 -4.40 -2.83
C GLN A 265 -8.40 -3.23 -1.98
N ASN A 266 -7.57 -2.35 -2.55
CA ASN A 266 -6.99 -1.22 -1.83
C ASN A 266 -7.84 0.06 -1.88
N ILE A 267 -9.15 -0.09 -2.11
CA ILE A 267 -10.15 0.97 -1.91
C ILE A 267 -10.77 0.78 -0.53
N TYR A 268 -10.22 1.46 0.48
CA TYR A 268 -10.62 1.43 1.88
C TYR A 268 -11.58 2.58 2.21
N SER A 269 -12.61 2.29 3.00
CA SER A 269 -13.68 3.22 3.35
C SER A 269 -13.23 4.36 4.27
N LEU A 270 -12.16 4.17 5.06
CA LEU A 270 -11.63 5.25 5.92
C LEU A 270 -10.80 6.30 5.17
N PHE A 271 -10.44 6.04 3.91
CA PHE A 271 -9.56 6.91 3.13
C PHE A 271 -10.35 7.80 2.17
N HIS A 272 -9.78 8.97 1.91
CA HIS A 272 -10.14 9.82 0.78
C HIS A 272 -9.06 9.69 -0.29
N TYR A 273 -9.47 9.72 -1.55
CA TYR A 273 -8.60 9.43 -2.68
C TYR A 273 -8.38 10.66 -3.52
N MET A 274 -7.12 11.00 -3.76
CA MET A 274 -6.76 12.15 -4.58
C MET A 274 -6.26 11.71 -5.96
N ASP A 275 -6.79 12.33 -7.02
CA ASP A 275 -6.30 12.11 -8.37
C ASP A 275 -5.09 12.99 -8.74
N ARG A 276 -4.53 12.79 -9.94
CA ARG A 276 -3.35 13.55 -10.41
C ARG A 276 -3.59 15.06 -10.57
N LYS A 277 -4.85 15.51 -10.56
CA LYS A 277 -5.24 16.92 -10.65
C LYS A 277 -5.54 17.55 -9.28
N GLY A 278 -5.39 16.79 -8.18
CA GLY A 278 -5.71 17.26 -6.83
C GLY A 278 -7.19 17.17 -6.48
N ARG A 279 -8.01 16.49 -7.29
CA ARG A 279 -9.44 16.31 -6.97
C ARG A 279 -9.61 15.19 -5.96
N MET A 280 -10.43 15.44 -4.94
CA MET A 280 -10.74 14.51 -3.86
C MET A 280 -11.96 13.65 -4.18
N PHE A 281 -11.91 12.37 -3.77
CA PHE A 281 -12.94 11.38 -3.97
C PHE A 281 -13.10 10.53 -2.71
N THR A 282 -14.34 10.16 -2.39
CA THR A 282 -14.64 9.14 -1.40
C THR A 282 -14.34 7.74 -1.93
N ALA A 283 -14.20 6.76 -1.04
CA ALA A 283 -14.09 5.35 -1.43
C ALA A 283 -15.27 4.88 -2.29
N LYS A 284 -16.49 5.35 -1.97
CA LYS A 284 -17.71 5.05 -2.74
C LYS A 284 -17.60 5.55 -4.19
N GLU A 285 -17.23 6.82 -4.39
CA GLU A 285 -17.06 7.38 -5.74
C GLU A 285 -15.97 6.64 -6.53
N CYS A 286 -14.87 6.27 -5.87
CA CYS A 286 -13.82 5.45 -6.48
C CYS A 286 -14.33 4.09 -6.96
N ARG A 287 -15.13 3.39 -6.14
CA ARG A 287 -15.76 2.11 -6.51
C ARG A 287 -16.74 2.29 -7.67
N GLU A 288 -17.59 3.31 -7.63
CA GLU A 288 -18.57 3.59 -8.70
C GLU A 288 -17.87 3.91 -10.04
N GLU A 289 -16.82 4.73 -10.01
CA GLU A 289 -16.02 5.02 -11.20
C GLU A 289 -15.34 3.77 -11.76
N LEU A 290 -14.76 2.93 -10.89
CA LEU A 290 -14.15 1.67 -11.30
C LEU A 290 -15.19 0.74 -11.93
N GLN A 291 -16.38 0.60 -11.34
CA GLN A 291 -17.45 -0.21 -11.93
C GLN A 291 -17.88 0.31 -13.32
N ARG A 292 -17.97 1.64 -13.50
CA ARG A 292 -18.22 2.24 -14.82
C ARG A 292 -17.07 1.95 -15.79
N TYR A 293 -15.82 2.07 -15.34
CA TYR A 293 -14.63 1.80 -16.15
C TYR A 293 -14.59 0.34 -16.62
N LYS A 294 -14.86 -0.63 -15.74
CA LYS A 294 -14.88 -2.07 -16.08
C LYS A 294 -15.88 -2.38 -17.20
N LYS A 295 -17.05 -1.74 -17.19
CA LYS A 295 -18.10 -1.94 -18.20
C LYS A 295 -17.72 -1.41 -19.58
N THR A 296 -16.98 -0.29 -19.64
CA THR A 296 -16.69 0.41 -20.91
C THR A 296 -15.28 0.16 -21.45
N SER A 297 -14.35 -0.29 -20.61
CA SER A 297 -12.94 -0.40 -20.95
C SER A 297 -12.62 -1.59 -21.85
N ALA A 298 -12.03 -1.29 -23.01
CA ALA A 298 -11.47 -2.30 -23.90
C ALA A 298 -10.30 -3.09 -23.26
N LYS A 299 -9.66 -2.56 -22.20
CA LYS A 299 -8.61 -3.26 -21.45
C LYS A 299 -9.21 -4.37 -20.60
N TYR A 300 -10.29 -4.08 -19.87
CA TYR A 300 -10.98 -5.09 -19.04
C TYR A 300 -11.67 -6.17 -19.86
N LYS A 301 -12.08 -5.88 -21.10
CA LYS A 301 -12.50 -6.94 -22.05
C LYS A 301 -11.42 -7.98 -22.36
N LYS A 302 -10.16 -7.70 -22.00
CA LYS A 302 -8.99 -8.57 -22.22
C LYS A 302 -8.27 -8.88 -20.90
N LEU A 303 -9.02 -8.91 -19.79
CA LEU A 303 -8.55 -9.34 -18.49
C LEU A 303 -7.92 -10.73 -18.59
N ASN A 304 -6.79 -10.95 -17.92
CA ASN A 304 -6.04 -12.22 -17.91
C ASN A 304 -5.48 -12.66 -19.29
N VAL A 305 -5.59 -11.83 -20.33
CA VAL A 305 -5.08 -12.16 -21.68
C VAL A 305 -3.76 -11.43 -21.95
N ARG A 306 -2.69 -12.22 -22.14
CA ARG A 306 -1.37 -11.69 -22.52
C ARG A 306 -1.38 -11.14 -23.95
N PRO A 307 -0.86 -9.92 -24.20
CA PRO A 307 -0.77 -9.34 -25.53
C PRO A 307 0.30 -10.07 -26.37
N GLN A 308 0.05 -10.17 -27.67
CA GLN A 308 0.96 -10.79 -28.64
C GLN A 308 1.09 -9.92 -29.91
N GLY A 309 2.06 -10.25 -30.77
CA GLY A 309 2.27 -9.61 -32.07
C GLY A 309 2.42 -8.09 -32.00
N ALA A 310 1.81 -7.38 -32.95
CA ALA A 310 1.89 -5.92 -33.06
C ALA A 310 1.46 -5.18 -31.79
N ARG A 311 0.44 -5.70 -31.08
CA ARG A 311 -0.03 -5.10 -29.81
C ARG A 311 1.05 -5.16 -28.73
N LEU A 312 1.74 -6.28 -28.58
CA LEU A 312 2.83 -6.40 -27.61
C LEU A 312 3.96 -5.41 -27.94
N THR A 313 4.32 -5.26 -29.20
CA THR A 313 5.33 -4.28 -29.65
C THR A 313 4.92 -2.86 -29.29
N MET A 314 3.67 -2.48 -29.55
CA MET A 314 3.14 -1.16 -29.19
C MET A 314 3.20 -0.92 -27.68
N LEU A 315 2.78 -1.90 -26.87
CA LEU A 315 2.80 -1.76 -25.41
C LEU A 315 4.23 -1.70 -24.85
N ARG A 316 5.19 -2.42 -25.44
CA ARG A 316 6.62 -2.30 -25.11
C ARG A 316 7.16 -0.91 -25.42
N ALA A 317 6.81 -0.34 -26.57
CA ALA A 317 7.19 1.02 -26.94
C ALA A 317 6.59 2.05 -25.97
N HIS A 318 5.33 1.86 -25.55
CA HIS A 318 4.70 2.72 -24.55
C HIS A 318 5.39 2.62 -23.18
N ALA A 319 5.74 1.42 -22.71
CA ALA A 319 6.45 1.23 -21.45
C ALA A 319 7.84 1.91 -21.50
N TRP A 320 8.55 1.76 -22.62
CA TRP A 320 9.82 2.46 -22.85
C TRP A 320 9.65 3.98 -22.81
N TYR A 321 8.59 4.51 -23.43
CA TYR A 321 8.28 5.94 -23.42
C TYR A 321 8.03 6.46 -22.00
N VAL A 322 7.23 5.75 -21.19
CA VAL A 322 6.94 6.12 -19.79
C VAL A 322 8.24 6.28 -19.00
N TYR A 323 9.15 5.31 -19.10
CA TYR A 323 10.43 5.35 -18.39
C TYR A 323 11.34 6.45 -18.93
N LYS A 324 11.52 6.55 -20.26
CA LYS A 324 12.37 7.58 -20.86
C LYS A 324 11.90 8.99 -20.50
N LYS A 325 10.60 9.24 -20.57
CA LYS A 325 10.01 10.52 -20.15
C LYS A 325 10.36 10.82 -18.69
N ALA A 326 10.16 9.86 -17.79
CA ALA A 326 10.46 10.04 -16.37
C ALA A 326 11.95 10.34 -16.11
N TYR A 327 12.86 9.60 -16.77
CA TYR A 327 14.30 9.83 -16.66
C TYR A 327 14.73 11.20 -17.20
N VAL A 328 14.21 11.61 -18.37
CA VAL A 328 14.48 12.94 -18.93
C VAL A 328 13.99 14.03 -17.96
N CYS A 329 12.78 13.91 -17.42
CA CYS A 329 12.28 14.84 -16.41
C CYS A 329 13.14 14.84 -15.14
N LYS A 330 13.65 13.68 -14.69
CA LYS A 330 14.54 13.56 -13.53
C LYS A 330 15.87 14.28 -13.78
N ILE A 331 16.47 14.10 -14.96
CA ILE A 331 17.70 14.78 -15.39
C ILE A 331 17.47 16.30 -15.45
N ALA A 332 16.41 16.75 -16.12
CA ALA A 332 16.07 18.16 -16.24
C ALA A 332 15.94 18.84 -14.86
N ARG A 333 15.21 18.22 -13.92
CA ARG A 333 15.10 18.72 -12.54
C ARG A 333 16.44 18.72 -11.80
N GLY A 334 17.30 17.73 -12.08
CA GLY A 334 18.66 17.67 -11.53
C GLY A 334 19.52 18.85 -12.00
N VAL A 335 19.47 19.16 -13.30
CA VAL A 335 20.16 20.30 -13.92
C VAL A 335 19.62 21.61 -13.34
N GLU A 336 18.30 21.78 -13.28
CA GLU A 336 17.65 22.97 -12.72
C GLU A 336 18.09 23.25 -11.27
N ARG A 337 18.15 22.21 -10.42
CA ARG A 337 18.63 22.36 -9.03
C ARG A 337 20.09 22.78 -8.96
N ARG A 338 20.96 22.24 -9.83
CA ARG A 338 22.38 22.62 -9.87
C ARG A 338 22.55 24.07 -10.32
N LEU A 339 21.82 24.49 -11.35
CA LEU A 339 21.83 25.88 -11.82
C LEU A 339 21.35 26.85 -10.73
N LYS A 340 20.26 26.51 -10.02
CA LYS A 340 19.77 27.32 -8.89
C LYS A 340 20.80 27.49 -7.77
N ARG A 341 21.55 26.42 -7.44
CA ARG A 341 22.65 26.49 -6.45
C ARG A 341 23.78 27.39 -6.92
N VAL A 342 24.21 27.29 -8.18
CA VAL A 342 25.26 28.17 -8.72
C VAL A 342 24.83 29.63 -8.70
N LEU A 343 23.58 29.92 -9.05
CA LEU A 343 23.03 31.29 -9.06
C LEU A 343 22.81 31.86 -7.65
N HIS A 344 22.50 31.04 -6.65
CA HIS A 344 22.37 31.49 -5.24
C HIS A 344 23.70 31.64 -4.51
N VAL A 345 24.82 31.16 -5.08
CA VAL A 345 26.18 31.35 -4.53
C VAL A 345 26.81 32.66 -5.06
N GLN A 346 26.16 33.34 -6.02
CA GLN A 346 26.61 34.61 -6.60
C GLN A 346 25.89 35.86 -6.05
N ASN A 347 24.96 35.69 -5.11
CA ASN A 347 24.34 36.74 -4.29
C ASN A 347 24.63 36.44 -2.82
#